data_AF-A0A183TUS0-F1
#
_entry.id   AF-A0A183TUS0-F1
#
_cell.length_a   1.000
_cell.length_b   1.000
_cell.length_c   1.000
_cell.angle_alpha   90.00
_cell.angle_beta   90.00
_cell.angle_gamma   90.00
#
_symmetry.space_group_name_H-M   'P 1'
#
loop_
_entity.id
_entity.type
_entity.pdbx_description
1 polymer ?
#
loop_
_entity_poly.entity_id
_entity_poly.type
_entity_poly.pdbx_seq_one_letter_code
_entity_poly.pdbx_strand_id
1 'polypeptide(L)'
;MQDAWMIRKAEEIQGYADRHELKNFLKAIKAIYGPCIKGTASLLISDGTTLLTEKSQILKRWAENFRSVPNCSSTISDAAIAKLPQVDTNNDLDLPPSLPETIQALQQISS
;
A
#
# COMPACT_ATOMS: atom_id res chain seq x y z
N MET A 1 -11.81 -8.44 36.05
CA MET A 1 -11.22 -9.75 35.68
C MET A 1 -10.85 -9.82 34.20
N GLN A 2 -11.55 -9.10 33.31
CA GLN A 2 -11.24 -9.03 31.87
C GLN A 2 -9.93 -8.28 31.53
N ASP A 3 -9.44 -7.39 32.40
CA ASP A 3 -8.34 -6.48 32.04
C ASP A 3 -6.94 -7.12 32.10
N ALA A 4 -6.66 -7.98 33.08
CA ALA A 4 -5.31 -8.54 33.26
C ALA A 4 -4.88 -9.47 32.10
N TRP A 5 -5.84 -10.16 31.48
CA TRP A 5 -5.57 -11.00 30.30
C TRP A 5 -5.33 -10.15 29.05
N MET A 6 -6.12 -9.10 28.84
CA MET A 6 -5.97 -8.17 27.72
C MET A 6 -4.65 -7.40 27.79
N ILE A 7 -4.26 -6.92 28.99
CA ILE A 7 -2.99 -6.22 29.22
C ILE A 7 -1.81 -7.12 28.84
N ARG A 8 -1.79 -8.37 29.35
CA ARG A 8 -0.72 -9.33 29.03
C ARG A 8 -0.63 -9.64 27.53
N LYS A 9 -1.78 -9.70 26.85
CA LYS A 9 -1.82 -9.92 25.40
C LYS A 9 -1.33 -8.72 24.60
N ALA A 10 -1.61 -7.49 25.06
CA ALA A 10 -1.09 -6.28 24.46
C ALA A 10 0.43 -6.19 24.59
N GLU A 11 0.98 -6.47 25.78
CA GLU A 11 2.43 -6.52 26.03
C GLU A 11 3.14 -7.56 25.14
N GLU A 12 2.53 -8.75 25.00
CA GLU A 12 3.06 -9.80 24.13
C GLU A 12 3.10 -9.37 22.65
N ILE A 13 2.02 -8.75 22.15
CA ILE A 13 1.92 -8.26 20.77
C ILE A 13 2.91 -7.13 20.52
N GLN A 14 3.01 -6.17 21.45
CA GLN A 14 3.96 -5.08 21.36
C GLN A 14 5.39 -5.61 21.34
N GLY A 15 5.74 -6.56 22.21
CA GLY A 15 7.06 -7.18 22.21
C GLY A 15 7.40 -7.89 20.89
N TYR A 16 6.43 -8.46 20.17
CA TYR A 16 6.69 -9.00 18.82
C TYR A 16 6.90 -7.88 17.77
N ALA A 17 6.17 -6.77 17.88
CA ALA A 17 6.34 -5.62 17.00
C ALA A 17 7.72 -4.97 17.18
N ASP A 18 8.14 -4.75 18.43
CA ASP A 18 9.44 -4.16 18.78
C ASP A 18 10.62 -5.03 18.33
N ARG A 19 10.41 -6.35 18.23
CA ARG A 19 11.41 -7.33 17.73
C ARG A 19 11.30 -7.60 16.23
N HIS A 20 10.42 -6.91 15.51
CA HIS A 20 10.15 -7.13 14.08
C HIS A 20 9.73 -8.58 13.73
N GLU A 21 9.13 -9.31 14.67
CA GLU A 21 8.72 -10.71 14.50
C GLU A 21 7.32 -10.81 13.89
N LEU A 22 7.15 -10.38 12.63
CA LEU A 22 5.86 -10.28 11.95
C LEU A 22 5.03 -11.58 11.98
N LYS A 23 5.70 -12.74 11.89
CA LYS A 23 5.05 -14.06 11.96
C LYS A 23 4.39 -14.32 13.31
N ASN A 24 5.05 -13.96 14.40
CA ASN A 24 4.55 -14.16 15.76
C ASN A 24 3.51 -13.10 16.12
N PHE A 25 3.72 -11.86 15.70
CA PHE A 25 2.74 -10.78 15.78
C PHE A 25 1.39 -11.17 15.14
N LEU A 26 1.41 -11.67 13.89
CA LEU A 26 0.19 -12.11 13.20
C LEU A 26 -0.48 -13.32 13.86
N LYS A 27 0.30 -14.25 14.43
CA LYS A 27 -0.25 -15.38 15.20
C LYS A 27 -0.95 -14.89 16.47
N ALA A 28 -0.34 -13.96 17.21
CA ALA A 28 -0.89 -13.41 18.44
C ALA A 28 -2.18 -12.62 18.18
N ILE A 29 -2.23 -11.79 17.14
CA ILE A 29 -3.45 -11.09 16.71
C ILE A 29 -4.57 -12.09 16.35
N LYS A 30 -4.26 -13.12 15.56
CA LYS A 30 -5.25 -14.17 15.22
C LYS A 30 -5.77 -14.92 16.44
N ALA A 31 -4.97 -15.07 17.50
CA ALA A 31 -5.42 -15.72 18.73
C ALA A 31 -6.46 -14.88 19.51
N ILE A 32 -6.42 -13.54 19.37
CA ILE A 32 -7.40 -12.63 19.99
C ILE A 32 -8.70 -12.59 19.18
N TYR A 33 -8.58 -12.42 17.86
CA TYR A 33 -9.74 -12.28 16.98
C TYR A 33 -10.34 -13.62 16.53
N GLY A 34 -9.68 -14.74 16.81
CA GLY A 34 -10.07 -16.07 16.35
C GLY A 34 -9.71 -16.34 14.88
N PRO A 35 -10.19 -17.46 14.30
CA PRO A 35 -10.04 -17.74 12.88
C PRO A 35 -10.58 -16.58 12.07
N CYS A 36 -9.69 -15.86 11.38
CA CYS A 36 -10.08 -14.81 10.45
C CYS A 36 -10.98 -15.47 9.39
N ILE A 37 -12.29 -15.23 9.48
CA ILE A 37 -13.19 -15.50 8.38
C ILE A 37 -12.62 -14.66 7.26
N LYS A 38 -12.07 -15.31 6.23
CA LYS A 38 -11.60 -14.63 5.01
C LYS A 38 -12.83 -14.08 4.28
N GLY A 39 -13.53 -13.14 4.90
CA GLY A 39 -14.38 -12.22 4.18
C GLY A 39 -13.43 -11.39 3.34
N THR A 40 -13.50 -11.57 2.02
CA THR A 40 -12.99 -10.57 1.10
C THR A 40 -13.47 -9.22 1.62
N ALA A 41 -12.55 -8.32 1.98
CA ALA A 41 -12.91 -7.01 2.48
C ALA A 41 -13.83 -6.36 1.45
N SER A 42 -15.06 -6.15 1.85
CA SER A 42 -16.09 -5.73 0.93
C SER A 42 -15.91 -4.24 0.65
N LEU A 43 -15.89 -3.89 -0.63
CA LEU A 43 -15.67 -2.51 -1.05
C LEU A 43 -17.00 -1.78 -1.14
N LEU A 44 -17.12 -0.65 -0.46
CA LEU A 44 -18.23 0.27 -0.66
C LEU A 44 -18.08 0.94 -2.04
N ILE A 45 -19.14 0.90 -2.83
CA ILE A 45 -19.22 1.68 -4.08
C ILE A 45 -19.34 3.16 -3.73
N SER A 46 -19.07 4.04 -4.70
CA SER A 46 -19.14 5.50 -4.56
C SER A 46 -20.52 6.04 -4.13
N ASP A 47 -21.58 5.24 -4.24
CA ASP A 47 -22.92 5.58 -3.76
C ASP A 47 -23.08 5.43 -2.23
N GLY A 48 -22.08 4.84 -1.55
CA GLY A 48 -22.05 4.64 -0.10
C GLY A 48 -23.02 3.58 0.42
N THR A 49 -23.87 3.01 -0.44
CA THR A 49 -24.92 2.06 -0.06
C THR A 49 -24.65 0.64 -0.53
N THR A 50 -23.90 0.47 -1.61
CA THR A 50 -23.69 -0.85 -2.21
C THR A 50 -22.33 -1.42 -1.81
N LEU A 51 -22.33 -2.65 -1.31
CA LEU A 51 -21.14 -3.31 -0.77
C LEU A 51 -20.76 -4.50 -1.68
N LEU A 52 -19.61 -4.39 -2.35
CA LEU A 52 -19.10 -5.41 -3.25
C LEU A 52 -18.45 -6.54 -2.46
N THR A 53 -19.08 -7.71 -2.43
CA THR A 53 -18.55 -8.91 -1.77
C THR A 53 -17.87 -9.88 -2.75
N GLU A 54 -18.22 -9.81 -4.03
CA GLU A 54 -17.68 -10.67 -5.07
C GLU A 54 -16.33 -10.16 -5.58
N LYS A 55 -15.32 -11.06 -5.60
CA LYS A 55 -13.96 -10.78 -6.06
C LYS A 55 -13.92 -10.23 -7.50
N SER A 56 -14.77 -10.75 -8.39
CA SER A 56 -14.89 -10.30 -9.78
C SER A 56 -15.34 -8.84 -9.88
N GLN A 57 -16.33 -8.45 -9.08
CA GLN A 57 -16.88 -7.09 -9.03
C GLN A 57 -15.87 -6.11 -8.44
N ILE A 58 -15.15 -6.52 -7.38
CA ILE A 58 -14.05 -5.76 -6.80
C ILE A 58 -12.97 -5.50 -7.85
N LEU A 59 -12.50 -6.53 -8.55
CA LEU A 59 -11.46 -6.38 -9.57
C LEU A 59 -11.90 -5.50 -10.74
N LYS A 60 -13.16 -5.62 -11.17
CA LYS A 60 -13.73 -4.74 -12.20
C LYS A 60 -13.73 -3.28 -11.75
N ARG A 61 -14.09 -3.01 -10.49
CA ARG A 61 -14.09 -1.65 -9.93
C ARG A 61 -12.68 -1.07 -9.81
N TRP A 62 -11.70 -1.89 -9.42
CA TRP A 62 -10.29 -1.49 -9.45
C TRP A 62 -9.86 -1.10 -10.87
N ALA A 63 -10.22 -1.90 -11.89
CA ALA A 63 -9.90 -1.59 -13.28
C ALA A 63 -10.58 -0.28 -13.78
N GLU A 64 -11.82 -0.01 -13.37
CA GLU A 64 -12.51 1.25 -13.66
C GLU A 64 -11.79 2.46 -13.03
N ASN A 65 -11.44 2.36 -11.74
CA ASN A 65 -10.75 3.41 -11.00
C ASN A 65 -9.35 3.70 -11.58
N PHE A 66 -8.59 2.65 -11.92
CA PHE A 66 -7.29 2.81 -12.56
C PHE A 66 -7.38 3.23 -14.03
N ARG A 67 -8.56 3.18 -14.67
CA ARG A 67 -8.73 3.73 -16.02
C ARG A 67 -8.88 5.24 -16.00
N SER A 68 -9.49 5.80 -14.96
CA SER A 68 -9.73 7.24 -14.82
C SER A 68 -8.58 8.00 -14.17
N VAL A 69 -7.89 7.41 -13.19
CA VAL A 69 -6.85 8.11 -12.41
C VAL A 69 -5.59 8.49 -13.22
N PRO A 70 -4.95 7.60 -14.01
CA PRO A 70 -3.78 7.94 -14.80
C PRO A 70 -4.13 8.56 -16.18
N ASN A 71 -5.39 8.48 -16.64
CA ASN A 71 -5.84 9.11 -17.90
C ASN A 71 -6.71 10.35 -17.66
N CYS A 72 -6.72 10.92 -16.45
CA CYS A 72 -7.37 12.20 -16.22
C CYS A 72 -6.66 13.25 -17.08
N SER A 73 -7.33 13.68 -18.16
CA SER A 73 -6.89 14.81 -18.98
C SER A 73 -6.79 16.02 -18.06
N SER A 74 -5.57 16.34 -17.67
CA SER A 74 -5.29 17.45 -16.77
C SER A 74 -4.98 18.66 -17.63
N THR A 75 -5.90 19.61 -17.72
CA THR A 75 -5.65 20.89 -18.38
C THR A 75 -4.76 21.73 -17.46
N ILE A 76 -3.45 21.51 -17.54
CA ILE A 76 -2.47 22.39 -16.88
C ILE A 76 -2.41 23.69 -17.67
N SER A 77 -2.48 24.83 -16.99
CA SER A 77 -2.39 26.15 -17.65
C SER A 77 -0.95 26.44 -18.08
N ASP A 78 -0.77 26.96 -19.29
CA ASP A 78 0.54 27.41 -19.81
C ASP A 78 1.20 28.45 -18.90
N ALA A 79 0.40 29.29 -18.23
CA ALA A 79 0.89 30.27 -17.27
C ALA A 79 1.46 29.62 -15.98
N ALA A 80 0.96 28.44 -15.61
CA ALA A 80 1.52 27.65 -14.52
C ALA A 80 2.82 26.96 -14.95
N ILE A 81 2.89 26.45 -16.18
CA ILE A 81 4.09 25.84 -16.77
C ILE A 81 5.22 26.88 -16.90
N ALA A 82 4.91 28.09 -17.37
CA ALA A 82 5.87 29.19 -17.52
C ALA A 82 6.44 29.69 -16.17
N LYS A 83 5.79 29.39 -15.05
CA LYS A 83 6.27 29.73 -13.69
C LYS A 83 7.16 28.66 -13.08
N LEU A 84 7.23 27.46 -13.66
CA LEU A 84 8.10 26.40 -13.15
C LEU A 84 9.55 26.70 -13.52
N PRO A 85 10.51 26.55 -12.58
CA PRO A 85 11.93 26.64 -12.90
C PRO A 85 12.28 25.55 -13.90
N GLN A 86 12.75 25.95 -15.08
CA GLN A 86 13.26 25.01 -16.09
C GLN A 86 14.65 24.57 -15.65
N VAL A 87 14.83 23.26 -15.54
CA VAL A 87 16.14 22.63 -15.32
C VAL A 87 16.57 22.02 -16.65
N ASP A 88 17.86 22.09 -16.96
CA ASP A 88 18.41 21.47 -18.16
C ASP A 88 18.01 19.99 -18.24
N THR A 89 17.69 19.54 -19.46
CA THR A 89 17.32 18.15 -19.70
C THR A 89 18.46 17.23 -19.28
N ASN A 90 18.19 16.36 -18.30
CA ASN A 90 19.16 15.39 -17.82
C ASN A 90 19.24 14.19 -18.77
N ASN A 91 20.18 14.25 -19.72
CA ASN A 91 20.43 13.18 -20.69
C ASN A 91 20.97 11.90 -20.03
N ASP A 92 21.45 11.94 -18.79
CA ASP A 92 21.91 10.73 -18.08
C ASP A 92 20.75 9.77 -17.79
N LEU A 93 19.50 10.27 -17.76
CA LEU A 93 18.30 9.44 -17.57
C LEU A 93 17.96 8.58 -18.80
N ASP A 94 18.46 8.93 -19.98
CA ASP A 94 18.31 8.12 -21.20
C ASP A 94 19.37 7.01 -21.29
N LEU A 95 20.39 7.05 -20.41
CA LEU A 95 21.41 6.02 -20.37
C LEU A 95 20.84 4.76 -19.71
N PRO A 96 21.13 3.57 -20.26
CA PRO A 96 20.78 2.33 -19.59
C PRO A 96 21.54 2.23 -18.26
N PRO A 97 20.90 1.70 -17.19
CA PRO A 97 21.56 1.55 -15.90
C PRO A 97 22.77 0.64 -16.02
N SER A 98 23.86 1.02 -15.37
CA SER A 98 25.07 0.22 -15.34
C SER A 98 24.93 -0.99 -14.41
N LEU A 99 25.79 -1.99 -14.59
CA LEU A 99 25.80 -3.18 -13.74
C LEU A 99 26.06 -2.84 -12.26
N PRO A 100 27.01 -1.95 -11.89
CA PRO A 100 27.19 -1.54 -10.49
C PRO A 100 25.96 -0.85 -9.88
N GLU A 101 25.33 0.07 -10.63
CA GLU A 101 24.11 0.76 -10.17
C GLU A 101 22.95 -0.22 -9.96
N THR A 102 22.81 -1.18 -10.87
CA THR A 102 21.79 -2.24 -10.76
C THR A 102 22.03 -3.10 -9.52
N ILE A 103 23.27 -3.51 -9.26
CA ILE A 103 23.64 -4.30 -8.07
C ILE A 103 23.38 -3.49 -6.78
N GLN A 104 23.73 -2.21 -6.76
CA GLN A 104 23.49 -1.33 -5.62
C GLN A 104 21.99 -1.15 -5.36
N ALA A 105 21.19 -0.90 -6.40
CA ALA A 105 19.75 -0.80 -6.28
C ALA A 105 19.12 -2.10 -5.75
N LEU A 106 19.59 -3.26 -6.24
CA LEU A 106 19.15 -4.58 -5.77
C LEU A 106 19.48 -4.82 -4.28
N GLN A 107 20.63 -4.35 -3.81
CA GLN A 107 20.98 -4.45 -2.39
C GLN A 107 20.08 -3.57 -1.50
N GLN A 108 19.75 -2.36 -1.94
CA GLN A 108 18.88 -1.43 -1.21
C GLN A 108 17.45 -1.97 -1.06
N ILE A 109 16.92 -2.68 -2.06
CA ILE A 109 15.57 -3.30 -1.98
C ILE A 109 15.54 -4.60 -1.16
N SER A 110 16.70 -5.15 -0.80
CA SER A 110 16.81 -6.39 -0.02
C SER A 110 17.00 -6.16 1.49
N SER A 111 17.04 -4.91 1.94
CA SER A 111 17.07 -4.52 3.37
C SER A 111 15.66 -4.44 3.96
#